data_AF-A0A2D4TBI9-F1
#
_entry.id   AF-A0A2D4TBI9-F1
#
_cell.length_a   1.000
_cell.length_b   1.000
_cell.length_c   1.000
_cell.angle_alpha   90.00
_cell.angle_beta   90.00
_cell.angle_gamma   90.00
#
_symmetry.space_group_name_H-M   'P 1'
#
loop_
_entity.id
_entity.type
_entity.pdbx_description
1 polymer ?
#
loop_
_entity_poly.entity_id
_entity_poly.type
_entity_poly.pdbx_seq_one_letter_code
_entity_poly.pdbx_strand_id
1 'polypeptide(L)'
;MIVVSIRFIHRGTRSASRLAWGLIPLAIIIGVLLLLRPPASDPGATATQLESRPGAVLLAVNADSSTTAASPGFVPPAPARRDQVLQRLSQFRADYKQLAPAMAVRYQADSPDSAKLADVLTQALSQYGLDRGTASSKPIPDAGGEDWSASIIVHTAQGDEETVRRLLQALAPYFSAQVLLVFDDTRISELTLRIMAAPAFTEDGLAVFR
;
A
#
# COMPACT_ATOMS: atom_id res chain seq x y z
N MET A 1 -35.97 69.64 24.45
CA MET A 1 -35.47 68.43 25.11
C MET A 1 -35.71 67.25 24.16
N ILE A 2 -34.63 66.77 23.51
CA ILE A 2 -34.36 65.43 22.94
C ILE A 2 -35.50 64.77 22.11
N VAL A 3 -35.55 64.92 20.77
CA VAL A 3 -35.00 64.03 19.71
C VAL A 3 -35.25 62.53 19.91
N VAL A 4 -36.04 61.88 19.03
CA VAL A 4 -35.65 60.65 18.30
C VAL A 4 -36.53 60.51 17.03
N SER A 5 -35.92 60.70 15.85
CA SER A 5 -36.45 60.23 14.56
C SER A 5 -35.84 58.86 14.27
N ILE A 6 -36.66 57.81 14.17
CA ILE A 6 -36.20 56.48 13.72
C ILE A 6 -36.42 56.39 12.21
N ARG A 7 -35.34 56.60 11.44
CA ARG A 7 -35.30 56.27 10.01
C ARG A 7 -35.20 54.75 9.85
N PHE A 8 -36.24 54.12 9.32
CA PHE A 8 -36.16 52.76 8.79
C PHE A 8 -35.29 52.76 7.53
N ILE A 9 -34.09 52.16 7.63
CA ILE A 9 -33.26 51.86 6.48
C ILE A 9 -33.77 50.55 5.88
N HIS A 10 -34.55 50.63 4.79
CA HIS A 10 -34.79 49.51 3.91
C HIS A 10 -33.47 49.17 3.18
N ARG A 11 -32.73 48.18 3.70
CA ARG A 11 -31.60 47.58 2.98
C ARG A 11 -32.17 46.66 1.91
N GLY A 12 -31.95 47.04 0.65
CA GLY A 12 -32.33 46.25 -0.51
C GLY A 12 -31.77 44.83 -0.46
N THR A 13 -32.64 43.86 -0.67
CA THR A 13 -32.31 42.47 -0.98
C THR A 13 -31.67 42.42 -2.37
N ARG A 14 -30.34 42.54 -2.44
CA ARG A 14 -29.60 42.20 -3.66
C ARG A 14 -29.50 40.68 -3.78
N SER A 15 -30.39 40.15 -4.60
CA SER A 15 -30.36 38.88 -5.33
C SER A 15 -29.06 38.06 -5.19
N ALA A 16 -29.11 37.04 -4.33
CA ALA A 16 -28.11 35.98 -4.24
C ALA A 16 -28.29 34.88 -5.32
N SER A 17 -29.10 35.11 -6.36
CA SER A 17 -29.47 34.06 -7.33
C SER A 17 -28.47 33.86 -8.47
N ARG A 18 -27.55 34.80 -8.70
CA ARG A 18 -26.60 34.73 -9.83
C ARG A 18 -25.27 34.03 -9.50
N LEU A 19 -24.89 33.92 -8.23
CA LEU A 19 -23.64 33.26 -7.81
C LEU A 19 -23.79 31.74 -7.66
N ALA A 20 -24.99 31.24 -7.34
CA ALA A 20 -25.26 29.80 -7.21
C ALA A 20 -25.17 29.07 -8.56
N TRP A 21 -25.51 29.73 -9.67
CA TRP A 21 -25.52 29.12 -11.02
C TRP A 21 -24.13 28.87 -11.61
N GLY A 22 -23.07 29.51 -11.09
CA GLY A 22 -21.69 29.24 -11.52
C GLY A 22 -20.97 28.16 -10.70
N LEU A 23 -21.35 27.99 -9.43
CA LEU A 23 -20.67 27.08 -8.51
C LEU A 23 -21.16 25.63 -8.58
N ILE A 24 -22.43 25.42 -8.90
CA ILE A 24 -23.02 24.09 -9.07
C ILE A 24 -22.37 23.30 -10.21
N PRO A 25 -22.21 23.83 -11.45
CA PRO A 25 -21.54 23.08 -12.51
C PRO A 25 -20.07 22.82 -12.18
N LEU A 26 -19.39 23.73 -11.51
CA LEU A 26 -17.99 23.54 -11.11
C LEU A 26 -17.84 22.43 -10.05
N ALA A 27 -18.73 22.36 -9.06
CA ALA A 27 -18.74 21.28 -8.07
C ALA A 27 -19.07 19.92 -8.69
N ILE A 28 -19.95 19.89 -9.69
CA ILE A 28 -20.24 18.67 -10.47
C ILE A 28 -19.02 18.27 -11.30
N ILE A 29 -18.34 19.22 -11.96
CA ILE A 29 -17.11 18.93 -12.72
C ILE A 29 -16.01 18.38 -11.81
N ILE A 30 -15.80 18.96 -10.63
CA ILE A 30 -14.82 18.45 -9.65
C ILE A 30 -15.24 17.07 -9.11
N GLY A 31 -16.53 16.88 -8.80
CA GLY A 31 -17.04 15.58 -8.36
C GLY A 31 -16.93 14.49 -9.43
N VAL A 32 -17.18 14.85 -10.70
CA VAL A 32 -17.04 13.97 -11.86
C VAL A 32 -15.56 13.69 -12.14
N LEU A 33 -14.65 14.67 -12.01
CA LEU A 33 -13.20 14.44 -12.09
C LEU A 33 -12.66 13.52 -11.00
N LEU A 34 -13.25 13.56 -9.80
CA LEU A 34 -12.92 12.62 -8.72
C LEU A 34 -13.46 11.20 -8.99
N LEU A 35 -14.64 11.08 -9.62
CA LEU A 35 -15.23 9.78 -9.99
C LEU A 35 -14.63 9.17 -11.26
N LEU A 36 -14.11 10.01 -12.18
CA LEU A 36 -13.36 9.59 -13.36
C LEU A 36 -11.88 9.37 -13.08
N ARG A 37 -11.40 9.53 -11.84
CA ARG A 37 -10.08 9.05 -11.47
C ARG A 37 -10.14 7.53 -11.65
N PRO A 38 -9.52 6.96 -12.70
CA PRO A 38 -9.49 5.52 -12.85
C PRO A 38 -8.85 4.97 -11.56
N PRO A 39 -9.28 3.81 -11.02
CA PRO A 39 -8.41 3.10 -10.10
C PRO A 39 -7.07 3.02 -10.82
N ALA A 40 -6.00 3.48 -10.19
CA ALA A 40 -4.70 3.59 -10.83
C ALA A 40 -4.28 2.20 -11.34
N SER A 41 -4.65 1.89 -12.58
CA SER A 41 -4.09 0.81 -13.38
C SER A 41 -2.75 1.37 -13.85
N ASP A 42 -1.85 1.41 -12.89
CA ASP A 42 -0.48 1.85 -13.02
C ASP A 42 0.26 0.74 -13.78
N PRO A 43 0.83 0.99 -14.97
CA PRO A 43 1.33 -0.06 -15.87
C PRO A 43 2.61 -0.80 -15.40
N GLY A 44 2.87 -0.89 -14.10
CA GLY A 44 4.11 -1.49 -13.59
C GLY A 44 4.08 -2.10 -12.18
N ALA A 45 2.92 -2.22 -11.53
CA ALA A 45 2.80 -3.10 -10.36
C ALA A 45 1.63 -4.04 -10.50
N THR A 46 1.96 -5.28 -10.79
CA THR A 46 0.98 -6.35 -10.93
C THR A 46 1.18 -7.35 -9.81
N ALA A 47 0.06 -7.83 -9.26
CA ALA A 47 0.03 -9.02 -8.43
C ALA A 47 -0.93 -9.98 -9.13
N THR A 48 -0.40 -10.91 -9.92
CA THR A 48 -1.18 -11.87 -10.71
C THR A 48 -1.30 -13.17 -9.97
N GLN A 49 -2.50 -13.74 -9.97
CA GLN A 49 -2.72 -15.06 -9.38
C GLN A 49 -2.12 -16.13 -10.29
N LEU A 50 -1.18 -16.92 -9.76
CA LEU A 50 -0.58 -18.07 -10.44
C LEU A 50 -1.35 -19.35 -10.16
N GLU A 51 -1.69 -19.57 -8.89
CA GLU A 51 -2.31 -20.80 -8.43
C GLU A 51 -3.26 -20.50 -7.27
N SER A 52 -4.36 -21.25 -7.19
CA SER A 52 -5.26 -21.24 -6.04
C SER A 52 -5.45 -22.65 -5.53
N ARG A 53 -5.30 -22.82 -4.22
CA ARG A 53 -5.48 -24.07 -3.49
C ARG A 53 -6.47 -23.83 -2.35
N PRO A 54 -7.13 -24.87 -1.81
CA PRO A 54 -7.95 -24.72 -0.61
C PRO A 54 -7.12 -24.09 0.52
N GLY A 55 -7.56 -22.94 1.02
CA GLY A 55 -6.87 -22.22 2.10
C GLY A 55 -5.63 -21.42 1.69
N ALA A 56 -5.26 -21.32 0.41
CA ALA A 56 -4.12 -20.49 0.00
C ALA A 56 -4.17 -20.05 -1.47
N VAL A 57 -3.56 -18.89 -1.76
CA VAL A 57 -3.40 -18.36 -3.13
C VAL A 57 -1.96 -17.96 -3.37
N LEU A 58 -1.38 -18.43 -4.47
CA LEU A 58 -0.06 -18.03 -4.91
C LEU A 58 -0.16 -16.87 -5.89
N LEU A 59 0.47 -15.75 -5.54
CA LEU A 59 0.56 -14.54 -6.36
C LEU A 59 1.98 -14.35 -6.89
N ALA A 60 2.11 -13.89 -8.13
CA ALA A 60 3.34 -13.32 -8.64
C ALA A 60 3.26 -11.80 -8.58
N VAL A 61 4.13 -11.18 -7.79
CA VAL A 61 4.26 -9.72 -7.73
C VAL A 61 5.40 -9.31 -8.64
N ASN A 62 5.11 -8.42 -9.60
CA ASN A 62 6.08 -7.95 -10.62
C ASN A 62 6.79 -9.11 -11.34
N ALA A 63 6.02 -10.07 -11.85
CA ALA A 63 6.54 -11.27 -12.53
C ALA A 63 7.53 -10.95 -13.65
N ASP A 64 7.26 -9.90 -14.44
CA ASP A 64 8.08 -9.49 -15.59
C ASP A 64 9.50 -9.06 -15.18
N SER A 65 9.67 -8.59 -13.95
CA SER A 65 10.96 -8.11 -13.44
C SER A 65 11.86 -9.23 -12.90
N SER A 66 11.36 -10.47 -12.78
CA SER A 66 12.12 -11.61 -12.23
C SER A 66 13.33 -12.02 -13.09
N THR A 67 13.30 -11.67 -14.38
CA THR A 67 14.37 -11.94 -15.35
C THR A 67 15.46 -10.85 -15.38
N THR A 68 15.27 -9.75 -14.65
CA THR A 68 16.24 -8.65 -14.58
C THR A 68 17.54 -9.12 -13.94
N ALA A 69 18.68 -8.67 -14.45
CA ALA A 69 19.98 -8.97 -13.85
C ALA A 69 20.01 -8.46 -12.39
N ALA A 70 20.31 -9.37 -11.47
CA ALA A 70 20.32 -9.10 -10.04
C ALA A 70 21.46 -9.89 -9.40
N SER A 71 22.17 -9.25 -8.48
CA SER A 71 23.36 -9.77 -7.82
C SER A 71 23.12 -9.88 -6.31
N PRO A 72 23.81 -10.81 -5.62
CA PRO A 72 23.80 -10.85 -4.16
C PRO A 72 24.34 -9.55 -3.55
N GLY A 73 23.87 -9.21 -2.35
CA GLY A 73 24.26 -8.00 -1.63
C GLY A 73 23.23 -6.89 -1.78
N PHE A 74 22.79 -6.36 -0.63
CA PHE A 74 21.82 -5.29 -0.57
C PHE A 74 22.22 -4.03 -1.34
N VAL A 75 21.30 -3.59 -2.21
CA VAL A 75 21.31 -2.28 -2.88
C VAL A 75 20.10 -1.49 -2.40
N PRO A 76 20.27 -0.28 -1.83
CA PRO A 76 19.13 0.52 -1.38
C PRO A 76 18.27 0.96 -2.57
N PRO A 77 16.93 1.03 -2.42
CA PRO A 77 16.06 1.46 -3.51
C PRO A 77 16.38 2.87 -3.98
N ALA A 78 16.46 3.02 -5.31
CA ALA A 78 16.61 4.31 -5.97
C ALA A 78 15.48 5.28 -5.56
N PRO A 79 15.74 6.61 -5.49
CA PRO A 79 14.73 7.60 -5.08
C PRO A 79 13.41 7.50 -5.84
N ALA A 80 13.45 7.29 -7.16
CA ALA A 80 12.24 7.15 -7.97
C ALA A 80 11.34 5.97 -7.54
N ARG A 81 11.92 4.82 -7.16
CA ARG A 81 11.17 3.67 -6.65
C ARG A 81 10.58 3.97 -5.28
N ARG A 82 11.37 4.62 -4.42
CA ARG A 82 10.91 5.03 -3.09
C ARG A 82 9.71 5.96 -3.18
N ASP A 83 9.79 6.99 -4.01
CA ASP A 83 8.71 7.96 -4.21
C ASP A 83 7.46 7.29 -4.78
N GLN A 84 7.64 6.35 -5.71
CA GLN A 84 6.54 5.55 -6.27
C GLN A 84 5.85 4.70 -5.20
N VAL A 85 6.60 4.02 -4.33
CA VAL A 85 6.01 3.23 -3.23
C VAL A 85 5.28 4.15 -2.25
N LEU A 86 5.89 5.27 -1.86
CA LEU A 86 5.26 6.19 -0.91
C LEU A 86 3.95 6.78 -1.47
N GLN A 87 3.95 7.17 -2.76
CA GLN A 87 2.73 7.63 -3.43
C GLN A 87 1.64 6.55 -3.43
N ARG A 88 1.99 5.29 -3.69
CA ARG A 88 1.03 4.19 -3.71
C ARG A 88 0.52 3.81 -2.33
N LEU A 89 1.39 3.79 -1.31
CA LEU A 89 0.98 3.56 0.07
C LEU A 89 0.09 4.68 0.59
N SER A 90 0.34 5.93 0.19
CA SER A 90 -0.55 7.06 0.48
C SER A 90 -1.95 6.84 -0.11
N GLN A 91 -2.03 6.46 -1.38
CA GLN A 91 -3.30 6.18 -2.05
C GLN A 91 -4.01 4.98 -1.41
N PHE A 92 -3.29 3.89 -1.16
CA PHE A 92 -3.81 2.72 -0.46
C PHE A 92 -4.38 3.09 0.93
N ARG A 93 -3.65 3.89 1.70
CA ARG A 93 -4.10 4.34 3.02
C ARG A 93 -5.37 5.18 2.94
N ALA A 94 -5.52 6.00 1.90
CA ALA A 94 -6.73 6.77 1.66
C ALA A 94 -7.93 5.85 1.35
N ASP A 95 -7.72 4.86 0.47
CA ASP A 95 -8.79 3.97 -0.02
C ASP A 95 -9.26 2.99 1.07
N TYR A 96 -8.34 2.51 1.92
CA TYR A 96 -8.63 1.49 2.94
C TYR A 96 -8.59 2.05 4.37
N LYS A 97 -8.75 3.36 4.54
CA LYS A 97 -8.65 4.03 5.86
C LYS A 97 -9.55 3.39 6.92
N GLN A 98 -10.77 3.01 6.54
CA GLN A 98 -11.78 2.44 7.44
C GLN A 98 -11.45 1.03 7.92
N LEU A 99 -10.75 0.23 7.11
CA LEU A 99 -10.34 -1.13 7.47
C LEU A 99 -9.12 -1.14 8.41
N ALA A 100 -8.39 -0.02 8.47
CA ALA A 100 -7.17 0.12 9.27
C ALA A 100 -6.17 -1.05 9.11
N PRO A 101 -5.78 -1.39 7.86
CA PRO A 101 -4.82 -2.45 7.62
C PRO A 101 -3.48 -2.13 8.28
N ALA A 102 -2.86 -3.14 8.89
CA ALA A 102 -1.53 -3.03 9.45
C ALA A 102 -0.74 -4.32 9.27
N MET A 103 0.52 -4.18 8.89
CA MET A 103 1.41 -5.27 8.49
C MET A 103 2.73 -5.19 9.25
N ALA A 104 3.13 -6.30 9.86
CA ALA A 104 4.50 -6.49 10.36
C ALA A 104 5.34 -7.20 9.29
N VAL A 105 6.60 -6.80 9.15
CA VAL A 105 7.54 -7.47 8.26
C VAL A 105 8.51 -8.31 9.09
N ARG A 106 8.66 -9.58 8.69
CA ARG A 106 9.54 -10.56 9.32
C ARG A 106 10.49 -11.16 8.30
N TYR A 107 11.69 -11.52 8.72
CA TYR A 107 12.74 -12.06 7.85
C TYR A 107 13.45 -13.26 8.48
N GLN A 108 14.11 -14.07 7.65
CA GLN A 108 14.93 -15.19 8.12
C GLN A 108 16.23 -14.68 8.78
N ALA A 109 16.53 -15.13 10.00
CA ALA A 109 17.60 -14.56 10.83
C ALA A 109 19.02 -14.73 10.24
N ASP A 110 19.21 -15.72 9.36
CA ASP A 110 20.45 -16.05 8.66
C ASP A 110 20.68 -15.24 7.36
N SER A 111 19.73 -14.38 6.96
CA SER A 111 19.83 -13.57 5.75
C SER A 111 19.94 -12.06 6.08
N PRO A 112 21.16 -11.47 6.09
CA PRO A 112 21.35 -10.04 6.34
C PRO A 112 20.73 -9.15 5.26
N ASP A 113 20.62 -9.66 4.03
CA ASP A 113 19.97 -8.98 2.92
C ASP A 113 18.44 -8.95 3.09
N SER A 114 17.84 -10.04 3.58
CA SER A 114 16.41 -10.06 3.93
C SER A 114 16.09 -9.12 5.08
N ALA A 115 17.00 -8.99 6.06
CA ALA A 115 16.85 -8.02 7.17
C ALA A 115 16.80 -6.58 6.65
N LYS A 116 17.74 -6.19 5.77
CA LYS A 116 17.78 -4.84 5.19
C LYS A 116 16.55 -4.53 4.33
N LEU A 117 16.09 -5.50 3.53
CA LEU A 117 14.84 -5.35 2.78
C LEU A 117 13.63 -5.20 3.72
N ALA A 118 13.57 -5.99 4.78
CA ALA A 118 12.50 -5.92 5.77
C ALA A 118 12.45 -4.57 6.47
N ASP A 119 13.60 -3.97 6.77
CA ASP A 119 13.70 -2.62 7.32
C ASP A 119 13.19 -1.56 6.34
N VAL A 120 13.58 -1.64 5.06
CA VAL A 120 13.07 -0.74 4.00
C VAL A 120 11.55 -0.82 3.89
N LEU A 121 10.99 -2.03 3.86
CA LEU A 121 9.54 -2.25 3.79
C LEU A 121 8.85 -1.69 5.03
N THR A 122 9.38 -1.99 6.22
CA THR A 122 8.82 -1.52 7.49
C THR A 122 8.84 0.00 7.58
N GLN A 123 9.94 0.63 7.18
CA GLN A 123 10.07 2.08 7.16
C GLN A 123 9.03 2.72 6.23
N ALA A 124 8.82 2.18 5.03
CA ALA A 124 7.83 2.68 4.09
C ALA A 124 6.39 2.53 4.61
N LEU A 125 6.06 1.39 5.22
CA LEU A 125 4.76 1.16 5.86
C LEU A 125 4.52 2.14 7.02
N SER A 126 5.55 2.39 7.83
CA SER A 126 5.48 3.27 9.01
C SER A 126 5.16 4.73 8.63
N GLN A 127 5.60 5.20 7.46
CA GLN A 127 5.28 6.56 6.98
C GLN A 127 3.78 6.82 6.88
N TYR A 128 2.98 5.78 6.67
CA TYR A 128 1.51 5.87 6.52
C TYR A 128 0.74 5.17 7.64
N GLY A 129 1.42 4.77 8.73
CA GLY A 129 0.82 4.05 9.85
C GLY A 129 0.22 2.71 9.44
N LEU A 130 0.83 2.05 8.45
CA LEU A 130 0.48 0.72 7.96
C LEU A 130 1.35 -0.36 8.61
N ASP A 131 2.25 0.00 9.53
CA ASP A 131 3.00 -0.94 10.35
C ASP A 131 2.19 -1.32 11.60
N ARG A 132 2.48 -2.47 12.22
CA ARG A 132 1.83 -2.91 13.48
C ARG A 132 2.29 -2.12 14.73
N GLY A 133 2.68 -0.84 14.58
CA GLY A 133 3.14 0.02 15.67
C GLY A 133 4.57 -0.24 16.14
N THR A 134 5.35 -0.96 15.33
CA THR A 134 6.78 -1.17 15.55
C THR A 134 7.49 -0.82 14.25
N ALA A 135 8.15 0.34 14.23
CA ALA A 135 8.93 0.83 13.08
C ALA A 135 10.25 0.05 12.85
N SER A 136 10.30 -1.22 13.27
CA SER A 136 11.46 -2.09 13.14
C SER A 136 11.01 -3.49 12.76
N SER A 137 11.66 -4.03 11.73
CA SER A 137 11.46 -5.41 11.32
C SER A 137 12.06 -6.36 12.35
N LYS A 138 11.55 -7.59 12.43
CA LYS A 138 12.03 -8.59 13.40
C LYS A 138 12.29 -9.91 12.69
N PRO A 139 13.23 -10.74 13.16
CA PRO A 139 13.37 -12.09 12.63
C PRO A 139 12.08 -12.89 12.83
N ILE A 140 11.87 -13.89 11.97
CA ILE A 140 10.85 -14.93 12.14
C ILE A 140 11.22 -15.71 13.41
N PRO A 141 10.29 -15.89 14.37
CA PRO A 141 10.57 -16.68 15.57
C PRO A 141 10.90 -18.14 15.19
N ASP A 142 11.85 -18.76 15.89
CA ASP A 142 12.36 -20.13 15.66
C ASP A 142 11.30 -21.26 15.80
N ALA A 143 10.04 -20.92 15.99
CA ALA A 143 8.94 -21.87 16.07
C ALA A 143 8.64 -22.42 14.66
N GLY A 144 9.26 -23.57 14.34
CA GLY A 144 8.85 -24.53 13.30
C GLY A 144 8.15 -23.90 12.10
N GLY A 145 8.94 -23.31 11.19
CA GLY A 145 8.40 -22.77 9.95
C GLY A 145 7.73 -23.89 9.15
N GLU A 146 6.45 -23.72 8.83
CA GLU A 146 5.84 -24.50 7.77
C GLU A 146 6.66 -24.28 6.49
N ASP A 147 7.11 -25.38 5.90
CA ASP A 147 8.00 -25.39 4.74
C ASP A 147 7.19 -25.13 3.47
N TRP A 148 6.72 -23.88 3.33
CA TRP A 148 6.02 -23.44 2.13
C TRP A 148 7.04 -22.96 1.09
N SER A 149 6.95 -23.46 -0.14
CA SER A 149 7.93 -23.23 -1.23
C SER A 149 7.90 -21.82 -1.84
N ALA A 150 7.37 -20.81 -1.13
CA ALA A 150 7.25 -19.45 -1.62
C ALA A 150 8.28 -18.51 -0.98
N SER A 151 8.80 -17.57 -1.76
CA SER A 151 9.81 -16.61 -1.30
C SER A 151 9.29 -15.65 -0.22
N ILE A 152 7.98 -15.32 -0.29
CA ILE A 152 7.29 -14.49 0.68
C ILE A 152 5.96 -15.15 1.05
N ILE A 153 5.60 -15.10 2.33
CA ILE A 153 4.32 -15.62 2.85
C ILE A 153 3.59 -14.49 3.57
N VAL A 154 2.29 -14.37 3.34
CA VAL A 154 1.40 -13.45 4.07
C VAL A 154 0.20 -14.21 4.59
N HIS A 155 -0.06 -14.11 5.89
CA HIS A 155 -1.26 -14.65 6.52
C HIS A 155 -2.38 -13.60 6.53
N THR A 156 -3.59 -13.98 6.13
CA THR A 156 -4.74 -13.07 6.04
C THR A 156 -6.06 -13.83 6.04
N ALA A 157 -7.15 -13.18 6.46
CA ALA A 157 -8.50 -13.72 6.24
C ALA A 157 -8.86 -13.75 4.75
N GLN A 158 -9.62 -14.77 4.33
CA GLN A 158 -10.06 -14.93 2.94
C GLN A 158 -10.85 -13.71 2.43
N GLY A 159 -11.65 -13.07 3.28
CA GLY A 159 -12.41 -11.86 2.92
C GLY A 159 -11.54 -10.63 2.65
N ASP A 160 -10.29 -10.64 3.10
CA ASP A 160 -9.34 -9.53 3.01
C ASP A 160 -8.35 -9.69 1.84
N GLU A 161 -8.49 -10.74 1.03
CA GLU A 161 -7.57 -11.10 -0.06
C GLU A 161 -7.28 -9.91 -1.00
N GLU A 162 -8.32 -9.23 -1.48
CA GLU A 162 -8.15 -8.10 -2.41
C GLU A 162 -7.43 -6.92 -1.74
N THR A 163 -7.71 -6.66 -0.46
CA THR A 163 -7.02 -5.60 0.29
C THR A 163 -5.54 -5.91 0.45
N VAL A 164 -5.19 -7.16 0.78
CA VAL A 164 -3.79 -7.60 0.86
C VAL A 164 -3.12 -7.57 -0.51
N ARG A 165 -3.79 -8.02 -1.57
CA ARG A 165 -3.29 -7.94 -2.94
C ARG A 165 -2.97 -6.50 -3.33
N ARG A 166 -3.83 -5.53 -2.99
CA ARG A 166 -3.62 -4.10 -3.25
C ARG A 166 -2.46 -3.53 -2.44
N LEU A 167 -2.28 -3.96 -1.20
CA LEU A 167 -1.13 -3.60 -0.39
C LEU A 167 0.17 -4.12 -1.00
N LEU A 168 0.19 -5.38 -1.46
CA LEU A 168 1.34 -5.96 -2.15
C LEU A 168 1.65 -5.23 -3.47
N GLN A 169 0.63 -4.83 -4.23
CA GLN A 169 0.80 -4.00 -5.43
C GLN A 169 1.40 -2.62 -5.10
N ALA A 170 1.03 -2.01 -3.96
CA ALA A 170 1.62 -0.75 -3.53
C ALA A 170 3.12 -0.88 -3.19
N LEU A 171 3.52 -2.03 -2.62
CA LEU A 171 4.91 -2.33 -2.27
C LEU A 171 5.73 -2.92 -3.42
N ALA A 172 5.09 -3.37 -4.50
CA ALA A 172 5.72 -4.05 -5.62
C ALA A 172 6.95 -3.34 -6.23
N PRO A 173 7.07 -2.00 -6.30
CA PRO A 173 8.29 -1.38 -6.80
C PRO A 173 9.57 -1.70 -6.02
N TYR A 174 9.46 -2.23 -4.79
CA TYR A 174 10.60 -2.72 -4.00
C TYR A 174 10.93 -4.19 -4.20
N PHE A 175 10.00 -5.02 -4.70
CA PHE A 175 10.28 -6.43 -4.87
C PHE A 175 9.55 -7.10 -6.04
N SER A 176 10.18 -8.14 -6.59
CA SER A 176 9.63 -9.10 -7.54
C SER A 176 9.75 -10.48 -6.93
N ALA A 177 8.62 -11.11 -6.63
CA ALA A 177 8.58 -12.37 -5.86
C ALA A 177 7.31 -13.17 -6.11
N GLN A 178 7.38 -14.46 -5.81
CA GLN A 178 6.21 -15.27 -5.55
C GLN A 178 5.78 -15.07 -4.09
N VAL A 179 4.53 -14.65 -3.89
CA VAL A 179 3.92 -14.40 -2.59
C VAL A 179 2.80 -15.40 -2.37
N LEU A 180 2.92 -16.23 -1.34
CA LEU A 180 1.85 -17.11 -0.90
C LEU A 180 0.96 -16.39 0.11
N LEU A 181 -0.31 -16.19 -0.23
CA LEU A 181 -1.34 -15.81 0.72
C LEU A 181 -1.88 -17.07 1.38
N VAL A 182 -1.70 -17.19 2.69
CA VAL A 182 -2.28 -18.27 3.50
C VAL A 182 -3.53 -17.73 4.16
N PHE A 183 -4.66 -18.41 3.94
CA PHE A 183 -5.94 -18.00 4.50
C PHE A 183 -6.18 -18.64 5.88
N ASP A 184 -6.27 -17.79 6.89
CA ASP A 184 -6.56 -18.16 8.28
C ASP A 184 -7.41 -17.06 8.96
N ASP A 185 -7.55 -17.10 10.29
CA ASP A 185 -8.33 -16.09 11.04
C ASP A 185 -7.57 -14.78 11.30
N THR A 186 -6.48 -14.50 10.58
CA THR A 186 -5.68 -13.28 10.75
C THR A 186 -6.47 -12.04 10.33
N ARG A 187 -6.63 -11.11 11.28
CA ARG A 187 -7.28 -9.82 11.06
C ARG A 187 -6.45 -8.92 10.14
N ILE A 188 -7.11 -8.09 9.34
CA ILE A 188 -6.46 -7.09 8.46
C ILE A 188 -5.51 -6.13 9.21
N SER A 189 -5.75 -5.88 10.50
CA SER A 189 -4.89 -5.05 11.36
C SER A 189 -3.68 -5.80 11.94
N GLU A 190 -3.52 -7.09 11.61
CA GLU A 190 -2.55 -7.98 12.22
C GLU A 190 -1.73 -8.78 11.22
N LEU A 191 -1.73 -8.36 9.95
CA LEU A 191 -1.02 -9.02 8.86
C LEU A 191 0.46 -9.18 9.19
N THR A 192 1.04 -10.29 8.73
CA THR A 192 2.47 -10.53 8.84
C THR A 192 3.01 -10.98 7.49
N LEU A 193 3.95 -10.20 6.94
CA LEU A 193 4.72 -10.54 5.75
C LEU A 193 6.02 -11.20 6.19
N ARG A 194 6.21 -12.47 5.82
CA ARG A 194 7.40 -13.27 6.13
C ARG A 194 8.25 -13.41 4.87
N ILE A 195 9.48 -12.93 4.92
CA ILE A 195 10.49 -13.12 3.87
C ILE A 195 11.22 -14.42 4.16
N MET A 196 10.96 -15.45 3.35
CA MET A 196 11.43 -16.83 3.56
C MET A 196 12.68 -17.16 2.75
N ALA A 197 12.98 -16.39 1.71
CA ALA A 197 14.17 -16.59 0.87
C ALA A 197 15.08 -15.35 0.90
N ALA A 198 16.35 -15.52 0.54
CA ALA A 198 17.28 -14.41 0.37
C ALA A 198 17.04 -13.71 -0.98
N PRO A 199 16.83 -12.38 -1.01
CA PRO A 199 16.71 -11.64 -2.26
C PRO A 199 18.07 -11.39 -2.90
N ALA A 200 18.10 -11.33 -4.23
CA ALA A 200 19.14 -10.64 -4.98
C ALA A 200 18.66 -9.21 -5.32
N PHE A 201 19.56 -8.29 -5.64
CA PHE A 201 19.18 -6.90 -5.94
C PHE A 201 19.63 -6.48 -7.33
N THR A 202 18.77 -5.74 -8.03
CA THR A 202 19.16 -5.02 -9.24
C THR A 202 19.96 -3.75 -8.89
N GLU A 203 20.58 -3.13 -9.88
CA GLU A 203 21.32 -1.86 -9.70
C GLU A 203 20.44 -0.72 -9.14
N ASP A 204 19.14 -0.74 -9.44
CA ASP A 204 18.17 0.24 -8.93
C ASP A 204 17.61 -0.09 -7.53
N GLY A 205 18.06 -1.19 -6.92
CA GLY A 205 17.60 -1.65 -5.61
C GLY A 205 16.23 -2.33 -5.60
N LEU A 206 15.83 -2.97 -6.71
CA LEU A 206 14.70 -3.90 -6.72
C LEU A 206 15.15 -5.24 -6.13
N ALA A 207 14.46 -5.75 -5.11
CA ALA A 207 14.67 -7.10 -4.61
C ALA A 207 14.03 -8.14 -5.55
N VAL A 208 14.81 -9.08 -6.04
CA VAL A 208 14.37 -10.16 -6.92
C VAL A 208 14.55 -11.49 -6.20
N PHE A 209 13.47 -12.23 -6.07
CA PHE A 209 13.45 -13.57 -5.49
C PHE A 209 13.32 -14.60 -6.62
N ARG A 210 14.20 -15.61 -6.63
CA ARG A 210 14.25 -16.67 -7.63
C ARG A 210 14.03 -18.03 -6.99
#